data_AF-A0A485LRR4-F1
#
_entry.id   AF-A0A485LRR4-F1
#
_cell.length_a   1.000
_cell.length_b   1.000
_cell.length_c   1.000
_cell.angle_alpha   90.00
_cell.angle_beta   90.00
_cell.angle_gamma   90.00
#
_symmetry.space_group_name_H-M   'P 1'
#
loop_
_entity.id
_entity.type
_entity.pdbx_description
1 polymer ?
#
loop_
_entity_poly.entity_id
_entity_poly.type
_entity_poly.pdbx_seq_one_letter_code
_entity_poly.pdbx_strand_id
1 'polypeptide(L)'
;MRRRAVNLIQDADANVMDRLSHQTHWVDPADEYECQSCKTLFHWNPKTNCSWCGHVICSDCTENLIVEGTVVCLTTGALSEVSIEIDSCTPCFFDKFVGLVSAYVEIPDESCGSFDTIPEESSMEPSFVPLSKPVATHKTRPVASPLPPPSPRKPSFAKRLFGGKSVPENPRPRKSNWAR
;
A
#
# COMPACT_ATOMS: atom_id res chain seq x y z
N MET A 1 20.81 -16.94 -14.97
CA MET A 1 20.05 -15.78 -14.47
C MET A 1 18.60 -16.19 -14.42
N ARG A 2 18.00 -16.21 -13.24
CA ARG A 2 16.54 -16.38 -13.12
C ARG A 2 15.91 -15.01 -13.42
N ARG A 3 14.75 -15.01 -14.06
CA ARG A 3 13.96 -13.80 -14.33
C ARG A 3 12.71 -13.92 -13.49
N ARG A 4 12.34 -12.85 -12.79
CA ARG A 4 11.10 -12.78 -12.03
C ARG A 4 10.12 -11.94 -12.85
N ALA A 5 8.97 -12.53 -13.15
CA ALA A 5 7.86 -11.77 -13.72
C ALA A 5 7.21 -10.95 -12.61
N VAL A 6 6.97 -9.67 -12.89
CA VAL A 6 6.38 -8.71 -11.95
C VAL A 6 5.24 -7.97 -12.65
N ASN A 7 4.14 -7.79 -11.94
CA ASN A 7 3.00 -7.01 -12.40
C ASN A 7 3.24 -5.54 -12.07
N LEU A 8 3.19 -4.66 -13.07
CA LEU A 8 3.30 -3.22 -12.88
C LEU A 8 1.91 -2.60 -12.75
N ILE A 9 1.72 -1.78 -11.72
CA ILE A 9 0.54 -0.94 -11.51
C ILE A 9 0.98 0.51 -11.54
N GLN A 10 0.39 1.30 -12.43
CA GLN A 10 0.66 2.72 -12.56
C GLN A 10 -0.50 3.54 -12.02
N ASP A 11 -0.20 4.74 -11.54
CA ASP A 11 -1.16 5.70 -11.02
C ASP A 11 -2.06 5.14 -9.90
N ALA A 12 -1.48 4.35 -8.99
CA ALA A 12 -2.20 3.83 -7.85
C ALA A 12 -2.73 4.96 -6.97
N ASP A 13 -3.99 4.81 -6.50
CA ASP A 13 -4.63 5.85 -5.71
C ASP A 13 -3.97 6.03 -4.33
N ALA A 14 -4.13 7.22 -3.75
CA ALA A 14 -3.51 7.58 -2.48
C ALA A 14 -3.92 6.65 -1.32
N ASN A 15 -5.11 6.05 -1.32
CA ASN A 15 -5.54 5.12 -0.28
C ASN A 15 -4.86 3.75 -0.44
N VAL A 16 -4.67 3.30 -1.70
CA VAL A 16 -3.90 2.10 -2.01
C VAL A 16 -2.46 2.32 -1.58
N MET A 17 -1.84 3.44 -1.97
CA MET A 17 -0.46 3.75 -1.57
C MET A 17 -0.31 3.89 -0.05
N ASP A 18 -1.24 4.58 0.62
CA ASP A 18 -1.25 4.69 2.09
C ASP A 18 -1.35 3.32 2.74
N ARG A 19 -2.29 2.47 2.30
CA ARG A 19 -2.45 1.13 2.85
C ARG A 19 -1.23 0.24 2.62
N LEU A 20 -0.59 0.32 1.45
CA LEU A 20 0.60 -0.47 1.13
C LEU A 20 1.85 0.01 1.87
N SER A 21 1.91 1.29 2.24
CA SER A 21 3.03 1.85 3.00
C SER A 21 3.02 1.48 4.49
N HIS A 22 1.88 1.03 5.02
CA HIS A 22 1.75 0.64 6.42
C HIS A 22 1.68 -0.89 6.58
N GLN A 23 2.54 -1.45 7.44
CA GLN A 23 2.58 -2.88 7.76
C GLN A 23 1.90 -3.22 9.10
N THR A 24 1.01 -2.34 9.58
CA THR A 24 0.42 -2.45 10.92
C THR A 24 -0.52 -3.65 11.09
N HIS A 25 -1.04 -4.20 9.98
CA HIS A 25 -1.94 -5.36 9.96
C HIS A 25 -1.22 -6.68 9.68
N TRP A 26 0.11 -6.69 9.58
CA TRP A 26 0.86 -7.91 9.29
C TRP A 26 0.83 -8.86 10.49
N VAL A 27 0.51 -10.13 10.22
CA VAL A 27 0.59 -11.21 11.20
C VAL A 27 2.04 -11.67 11.31
N ASP A 28 2.50 -12.02 12.52
CA ASP A 28 3.86 -12.54 12.71
C ASP A 28 4.02 -13.88 11.95
N PRO A 29 4.98 -13.99 11.00
CA PRO A 29 5.28 -15.24 10.30
C PRO A 29 5.67 -16.41 11.20
N ALA A 30 6.11 -16.14 12.43
CA ALA A 30 6.45 -17.17 13.42
C ALA A 30 5.20 -17.87 13.97
N ASP A 31 4.07 -17.16 14.05
CA ASP A 31 2.82 -17.68 14.62
C ASP A 31 2.01 -18.53 13.62
N GLU A 32 2.29 -18.41 12.33
CA GLU A 32 1.57 -19.10 11.26
C GLU A 32 2.35 -20.30 10.72
N TYR A 33 1.72 -21.47 10.74
CA TYR A 33 2.33 -22.74 10.29
C TYR A 33 1.81 -23.22 8.94
N GLU A 34 0.77 -22.59 8.40
CA GLU A 34 0.18 -22.92 7.10
C GLU A 34 -0.02 -21.67 6.24
N CYS A 35 0.07 -21.84 4.91
CA CYS A 35 -0.25 -20.77 3.98
C CYS A 35 -1.73 -20.43 4.05
N GLN A 36 -2.06 -19.14 4.23
CA GLN A 36 -3.46 -18.73 4.31
C GLN A 36 -4.26 -19.00 3.02
N SER A 37 -3.61 -19.00 1.86
CA SER A 37 -4.25 -19.18 0.54
C SER A 37 -4.50 -20.65 0.21
N CYS A 38 -3.44 -21.49 0.21
CA CYS A 38 -3.53 -22.89 -0.20
C CYS A 38 -3.60 -23.90 0.95
N LYS A 39 -3.51 -23.44 2.21
CA LYS A 39 -3.56 -24.29 3.41
C LYS A 39 -2.48 -25.37 3.49
N THR A 40 -1.39 -25.19 2.75
CA THR A 40 -0.22 -26.07 2.82
C THR A 40 0.68 -25.66 3.99
N LEU A 41 1.20 -26.63 4.74
CA LEU A 41 2.11 -26.37 5.85
C LEU A 41 3.43 -25.78 5.37
N PHE A 42 3.91 -24.78 6.10
CA PHE A 42 5.25 -24.26 5.91
C PHE A 42 6.25 -25.23 6.51
N HIS A 43 6.94 -25.98 5.64
CA HIS A 43 8.12 -26.71 6.05
C HIS A 43 9.32 -25.75 6.04
N TRP A 44 10.13 -25.79 4.99
CA TRP A 44 11.36 -24.99 4.87
C TRP A 44 11.23 -23.91 3.78
N ASN A 45 10.00 -23.70 3.28
CA ASN A 45 9.74 -22.71 2.26
C ASN A 45 9.77 -21.30 2.88
N PRO A 46 10.32 -20.30 2.18
CA PRO A 46 10.27 -18.93 2.64
C PRO A 46 8.80 -18.49 2.80
N LYS A 47 8.54 -17.78 3.89
CA LYS A 47 7.24 -17.19 4.19
C LYS A 47 7.29 -15.70 3.89
N THR A 48 6.25 -15.16 3.27
CA THR A 48 6.08 -13.71 3.11
C THR A 48 4.67 -13.30 3.54
N ASN A 49 4.50 -12.05 3.94
CA ASN A 49 3.19 -11.49 4.23
C ASN A 49 2.63 -10.84 2.97
N CYS A 50 1.33 -11.03 2.73
CA CYS A 50 0.65 -10.23 1.72
C CYS A 50 0.55 -8.78 2.20
N SER A 51 1.10 -7.83 1.43
CA SER A 51 1.07 -6.40 1.80
C SER A 51 -0.34 -5.85 1.98
N TRP A 52 -1.34 -6.41 1.29
CA TRP A 52 -2.72 -5.92 1.35
C TRP A 52 -3.53 -6.43 2.56
N CYS A 53 -3.49 -7.73 2.83
CA CYS A 53 -4.28 -8.38 3.89
C CYS A 53 -3.47 -8.77 5.13
N GLY A 54 -2.13 -8.79 5.05
CA GLY A 54 -1.22 -9.04 6.17
C GLY A 54 -1.03 -10.51 6.54
N HIS A 55 -1.78 -11.42 5.92
CA HIS A 55 -1.64 -12.85 6.16
C HIS A 55 -0.39 -13.44 5.52
N VAL A 56 0.10 -14.52 6.13
CA VAL A 56 1.30 -15.24 5.72
C VAL A 56 0.98 -16.21 4.58
N ILE A 57 1.79 -16.17 3.52
CA ILE A 57 1.62 -16.95 2.29
C ILE A 57 2.91 -17.64 1.86
N CYS A 58 2.77 -18.72 1.07
CA CYS A 58 3.90 -19.39 0.44
C CYS A 58 4.25 -18.73 -0.89
N SER A 59 5.49 -18.94 -1.35
CA SER A 59 6.00 -18.45 -2.64
C SER A 59 5.09 -18.75 -3.83
N ASP A 60 4.44 -19.92 -3.83
CA ASP A 60 3.59 -20.37 -4.94
C ASP A 60 2.23 -19.63 -4.98
N CYS A 61 1.84 -19.03 -3.85
CA CYS A 61 0.63 -18.21 -3.72
C CYS A 61 0.95 -16.71 -3.72
N THR A 62 2.19 -16.33 -4.01
CA THR A 62 2.65 -14.95 -4.02
C THR A 62 2.70 -14.41 -5.44
N GLU A 63 2.00 -13.30 -5.64
CA GLU A 63 2.09 -12.45 -6.83
C GLU A 63 2.97 -11.26 -6.51
N ASN A 64 3.92 -10.97 -7.40
CA ASN A 64 4.89 -9.89 -7.20
C ASN A 64 4.42 -8.68 -7.99
N LEU A 65 4.40 -7.52 -7.33
CA LEU A 65 3.96 -6.29 -7.95
C LEU A 65 4.93 -5.14 -7.69
N ILE A 66 5.04 -4.26 -8.67
CA ILE A 66 5.56 -2.90 -8.50
C ILE A 66 4.37 -1.97 -8.60
N VAL A 67 4.16 -1.17 -7.57
CA VAL A 67 3.07 -0.21 -7.49
C VAL A 67 3.65 1.19 -7.51
N GLU A 68 3.40 1.90 -8.60
CA GLU A 68 3.75 3.31 -8.79
C GLU A 68 2.52 4.16 -8.46
N GLY A 69 2.72 5.17 -7.63
CA GLY A 69 1.65 6.10 -7.27
C GLY A 69 2.17 7.33 -6.54
N THR A 70 1.23 8.18 -6.11
CA THR A 70 1.57 9.41 -5.40
C THR A 70 1.23 9.31 -3.92
N VAL A 71 2.16 9.71 -3.06
CA VAL A 71 1.92 9.89 -1.62
C VAL A 71 1.97 11.36 -1.25
N VAL A 72 1.11 11.75 -0.30
CA VAL A 72 1.06 13.10 0.25
C VAL A 72 1.83 13.11 1.57
N CYS A 73 2.89 13.92 1.65
CA CYS A 73 3.58 14.14 2.90
C CYS A 73 2.71 15.02 3.82
N LEU A 74 2.16 14.46 4.90
CA LEU A 74 1.23 15.18 5.78
C LEU A 74 1.85 16.41 6.47
N THR A 75 3.18 16.45 6.65
CA THR A 75 3.87 17.57 7.30
C THR A 75 4.11 18.74 6.36
N THR A 76 4.39 18.47 5.08
CA THR A 76 4.75 19.50 4.09
C THR A 76 3.63 19.80 3.10
N GLY A 77 2.65 18.90 2.98
CA GLY A 77 1.64 18.91 1.91
C GLY A 77 2.20 18.59 0.52
N ALA A 78 3.49 18.22 0.43
CA ALA A 78 4.12 17.91 -0.84
C ALA A 78 3.61 16.57 -1.40
N LEU A 79 3.41 16.53 -2.71
CA LEU A 79 3.17 15.30 -3.46
C LEU A 79 4.51 14.71 -3.91
N SER A 80 4.70 13.42 -3.71
CA SER A 80 5.87 12.70 -4.18
C SER A 80 5.43 11.42 -4.88
N GLU A 81 6.01 11.18 -6.05
CA GLU A 81 5.85 9.92 -6.78
C GLU A 81 6.75 8.87 -6.15
N VAL A 82 6.18 7.71 -5.84
CA VAL A 82 6.86 6.62 -5.16
C VAL A 82 6.50 5.31 -5.83
N SER A 83 7.52 4.47 -5.99
CA SER A 83 7.38 3.09 -6.46
C SER A 83 7.68 2.15 -5.30
N ILE A 84 6.81 1.16 -5.08
CA ILE A 84 6.93 0.20 -3.98
C ILE A 84 6.80 -1.21 -4.55
N GLU A 85 7.79 -2.06 -4.25
CA GLU A 85 7.69 -3.50 -4.49
C GLU A 85 6.88 -4.17 -3.38
N ILE A 86 5.87 -4.94 -3.76
CA ILE A 86 5.01 -5.65 -2.83
C ILE A 86 4.79 -7.10 -3.23
N ASP A 87 4.57 -7.93 -2.23
CA ASP A 87 4.07 -9.29 -2.37
C ASP A 87 2.57 -9.30 -2.04
N SER A 88 1.76 -9.87 -2.93
CA SER A 88 0.31 -10.01 -2.72
C SER A 88 -0.09 -11.47 -2.81
N CYS A 89 -1.06 -11.91 -1.99
CA CYS A 89 -1.61 -13.26 -2.16
C CYS A 89 -2.46 -13.32 -3.44
N THR A 90 -2.49 -14.48 -4.09
CA THR A 90 -3.29 -14.70 -5.31
C THR A 90 -4.75 -14.22 -5.17
N PRO A 91 -5.47 -14.46 -4.06
CA PRO A 91 -6.82 -13.91 -3.89
C PRO A 91 -6.88 -12.37 -3.88
N CYS A 92 -5.99 -11.71 -3.14
CA CYS A 92 -5.96 -10.24 -3.10
C CYS A 92 -5.51 -9.64 -4.44
N PHE A 93 -4.60 -10.31 -5.15
CA PHE A 93 -4.23 -9.95 -6.51
C PHE A 93 -5.45 -9.89 -7.43
N PHE A 94 -6.21 -10.97 -7.53
CA PHE A 94 -7.38 -11.02 -8.43
C PHE A 94 -8.54 -10.12 -7.98
N ASP A 95 -8.70 -9.87 -6.69
CA ASP A 95 -9.79 -9.02 -6.19
C ASP A 95 -9.48 -7.52 -6.28
N LYS A 96 -8.22 -7.13 -6.04
CA LYS A 96 -7.86 -5.69 -5.89
C LYS A 96 -6.97 -5.16 -6.99
N PHE A 97 -6.10 -5.99 -7.54
CA PHE A 97 -4.97 -5.51 -8.34
C PHE A 97 -5.10 -5.87 -9.82
N VAL A 98 -5.73 -6.98 -10.19
CA VAL A 98 -5.79 -7.44 -11.59
C VAL A 98 -6.39 -6.41 -12.55
N GLY A 99 -7.37 -5.63 -12.10
CA GLY A 99 -7.98 -4.55 -12.89
C GLY A 99 -7.14 -3.27 -12.98
N LEU A 100 -6.05 -3.19 -12.21
CA LEU A 100 -5.14 -2.06 -12.14
C LEU A 100 -3.78 -2.34 -12.79
N VAL A 101 -3.51 -3.59 -13.18
CA VAL A 101 -2.24 -3.96 -13.84
C VAL A 101 -2.16 -3.26 -15.20
N SER A 102 -1.12 -2.45 -15.39
CA SER A 102 -0.84 -1.74 -16.63
C SER A 102 0.15 -2.50 -17.53
N ALA A 103 1.08 -3.25 -16.94
CA ALA A 103 2.06 -4.01 -17.69
C ALA A 103 2.59 -5.24 -16.93
N TYR A 104 3.24 -6.13 -17.67
CA TYR A 104 4.01 -7.25 -17.14
C TYR A 104 5.47 -7.03 -17.50
N VAL A 105 6.35 -7.04 -16.50
CA VAL A 105 7.77 -6.77 -16.67
C VAL A 105 8.56 -7.98 -16.18
N GLU A 106 9.49 -8.46 -17.01
CA GLU A 106 10.49 -9.42 -16.58
C GLU A 106 11.69 -8.65 -16.03
N ILE A 107 11.87 -8.70 -14.72
CA ILE A 107 13.04 -8.10 -14.09
C ILE A 107 14.10 -9.21 -14.02
N PRO A 108 15.30 -8.98 -14.57
CA PRO A 108 16.41 -9.89 -14.30
C PRO A 108 16.61 -9.94 -12.79
N ASP A 109 16.81 -11.12 -12.21
CA ASP A 109 17.34 -11.21 -10.86
C ASP A 109 18.78 -10.68 -10.93
N GLU A 110 18.93 -9.35 -10.93
CA GLU A 110 20.15 -8.72 -10.48
C GLU A 110 20.21 -9.11 -9.01
N SER A 111 20.83 -10.26 -8.77
CA SER A 111 21.18 -10.72 -7.44
C SER A 111 21.59 -9.48 -6.68
N CYS A 112 20.98 -9.26 -5.52
CA CYS A 112 21.44 -8.35 -4.49
C CYS A 112 22.93 -8.71 -4.27
N GLY A 113 23.79 -8.18 -5.12
CA GLY A 113 25.20 -8.06 -4.89
C GLY A 113 25.17 -7.23 -3.64
N SER A 114 25.61 -7.84 -2.55
CA SER A 114 25.98 -7.12 -1.36
C SER A 114 26.54 -5.79 -1.81
N PHE A 115 25.98 -4.70 -1.28
CA PHE A 115 26.67 -3.40 -1.27
C PHE A 115 27.92 -3.58 -0.39
N ASP A 116 28.83 -4.46 -0.80
CA ASP A 116 30.18 -4.48 -0.31
C ASP A 116 30.87 -3.31 -0.98
N THR A 117 31.40 -2.43 -0.15
CA THR A 117 32.13 -1.21 -0.48
C THR A 117 31.23 0.00 -0.75
N ILE A 118 30.69 0.56 0.34
CA ILE A 118 30.75 2.02 0.51
C ILE A 118 32.23 2.40 0.32
N PRO A 119 32.61 3.19 -0.70
CA PRO A 119 33.93 3.79 -0.72
C PRO A 119 34.01 4.65 0.53
N GLU A 120 34.93 4.31 1.42
CA GLU A 120 35.26 5.07 2.63
C GLU A 120 35.39 6.55 2.28
N GLU A 121 34.32 7.31 2.56
CA GLU A 121 34.24 8.72 2.24
C GLU A 121 35.22 9.43 3.18
N SER A 122 36.32 9.87 2.56
CA SER A 122 37.37 10.68 3.17
C SER A 122 36.76 11.78 4.03
N SER A 123 36.98 11.65 5.34
CA SER A 123 36.69 12.65 6.37
C SER A 123 37.32 14.00 6.01
N MET A 124 36.57 14.87 5.34
CA MET A 124 36.84 16.32 5.34
C MET A 124 36.12 16.95 6.53
N GLU A 125 36.90 17.41 7.50
CA GLU A 125 36.43 18.18 8.65
C GLU A 125 35.65 19.44 8.19
N PRO A 126 34.45 19.69 8.73
CA PRO A 126 33.81 20.99 8.58
C PRO A 126 34.51 22.02 9.47
N SER A 127 35.22 22.96 8.82
CA SER A 127 35.70 24.18 9.46
C SER A 127 34.51 25.07 9.83
N PHE A 128 34.18 25.12 11.12
CA PHE A 128 33.16 26.02 11.64
C PHE A 128 33.66 27.47 11.60
N VAL A 129 33.06 28.28 10.72
CA VAL A 129 33.19 29.75 10.79
C VAL A 129 32.12 30.29 11.74
N PRO A 130 32.47 31.09 12.76
CA PRO A 130 31.50 31.67 13.68
C PRO A 130 30.71 32.78 13.00
N LEU A 131 29.40 32.56 12.82
CA LEU A 131 28.48 33.54 12.22
C LEU A 131 27.83 34.39 13.31
N SER A 132 28.53 35.43 13.77
CA SER A 132 27.97 36.50 14.60
C SER A 132 27.53 37.68 13.73
N LYS A 133 26.24 37.75 13.39
CA LYS A 133 25.58 39.02 13.01
C LYS A 133 24.16 39.09 13.60
N PRO A 134 23.81 40.18 14.30
CA PRO A 134 22.45 40.41 14.78
C PRO A 134 21.53 40.72 13.60
N VAL A 135 20.48 39.90 13.43
CA VAL A 135 19.42 40.10 12.44
C VAL A 135 18.49 41.20 12.93
N ALA A 136 18.27 42.21 12.08
CA ALA A 136 17.35 43.30 12.32
C ALA A 136 15.90 42.80 12.44
N THR A 137 15.22 43.27 13.47
CA THR A 137 13.81 43.04 13.75
C THR A 137 12.94 43.67 12.66
N HIS A 138 12.38 42.84 11.77
CA HIS A 138 11.35 43.25 10.83
C HIS A 138 10.01 43.41 11.57
N LYS A 139 9.41 44.61 11.42
CA LYS A 139 8.08 44.96 11.91
C LYS A 139 7.03 44.06 11.27
N THR A 140 6.33 43.30 12.11
CA THR A 140 5.18 42.48 11.75
C THR A 140 4.03 43.38 11.25
N ARG A 141 3.60 43.15 10.01
CA ARG A 141 2.42 43.79 9.43
C ARG A 141 1.16 43.13 10.03
N PRO A 142 0.13 43.90 10.44
CA PRO A 142 -1.09 43.32 10.98
C PRO A 142 -1.78 42.45 9.92
N VAL A 143 -2.02 41.19 10.28
CA VAL A 143 -2.74 40.20 9.49
C VAL A 143 -4.20 40.61 9.41
N ALA A 144 -4.71 40.74 8.19
CA ALA A 144 -6.12 41.01 7.91
C ALA A 144 -7.00 39.88 8.44
N SER A 145 -8.15 40.25 9.01
CA SER A 145 -9.09 39.35 9.66
C SER A 145 -9.57 38.21 8.74
N PRO A 146 -9.78 36.99 9.28
CA PRO A 146 -10.29 35.85 8.52
C PRO A 146 -11.68 36.14 7.94
N LEU A 147 -11.89 35.75 6.68
CA LEU A 147 -13.20 35.77 6.05
C LEU A 147 -14.17 34.80 6.76
N PRO A 148 -15.46 35.15 6.90
CA PRO A 148 -16.44 34.29 7.52
C PRO A 148 -16.66 33.01 6.68
N PRO A 149 -16.95 31.87 7.32
CA PRO A 149 -17.16 30.62 6.63
C PRO A 149 -18.40 30.66 5.72
N PRO A 150 -18.36 30.00 4.56
CA PRO A 150 -19.51 29.93 3.65
C PRO A 150 -20.69 29.21 4.31
N SER A 151 -21.88 29.79 4.17
CA SER A 151 -23.11 29.25 4.75
C SER A 151 -23.46 27.86 4.20
N PRO A 152 -23.96 26.94 5.05
CA PRO A 152 -24.33 25.60 4.63
C PRO A 152 -25.47 25.64 3.61
N ARG A 153 -25.21 25.11 2.40
CA ARG A 153 -26.24 24.91 1.37
C ARG A 153 -27.17 23.78 1.82
N LYS A 154 -28.46 24.10 1.92
CA LYS A 154 -29.51 23.12 2.26
C LYS A 154 -29.55 22.01 1.20
N PRO A 155 -29.54 20.73 1.59
CA PRO A 155 -29.72 19.65 0.64
C PRO A 155 -31.16 19.66 0.09
N SER A 156 -31.25 19.79 -1.24
CA SER A 156 -32.47 19.59 -2.01
C SER A 156 -32.79 18.09 -2.00
N PHE A 157 -33.74 17.68 -1.14
CA PHE A 157 -34.30 16.34 -1.14
C PHE A 157 -35.19 16.14 -2.38
N ALA A 158 -34.59 15.73 -3.49
CA ALA A 158 -35.33 15.17 -4.60
C ALA A 158 -35.79 13.75 -4.24
N LYS A 159 -37.06 13.61 -3.85
CA LYS A 159 -37.79 12.34 -3.78
C LYS A 159 -37.71 11.63 -5.14
N ARG A 160 -36.90 10.57 -5.25
CA ARG A 160 -37.10 9.55 -6.28
C ARG A 160 -37.95 8.44 -5.70
N LEU A 161 -39.24 8.50 -6.04
CA LEU A 161 -40.10 7.33 -6.15
C LEU A 161 -39.52 6.44 -7.26
N PHE A 162 -39.52 5.12 -7.06
CA PHE A 162 -39.41 3.98 -8.01
C PHE A 162 -38.60 2.91 -7.25
N GLY A 163 -39.04 1.68 -7.03
CA GLY A 163 -40.15 0.90 -7.54
C GLY A 163 -39.76 -0.53 -7.18
N GLY A 164 -40.52 -1.16 -6.29
CA GLY A 164 -40.18 -2.46 -5.74
C GLY A 164 -40.08 -3.52 -6.83
N LYS A 165 -38.97 -4.27 -6.80
CA LYS A 165 -38.91 -5.63 -7.34
C LYS A 165 -38.46 -6.54 -6.21
N SER A 166 -39.40 -7.35 -5.76
CA SER A 166 -39.20 -8.47 -4.84
C SER A 166 -38.13 -9.41 -5.37
N VAL A 167 -37.08 -9.63 -4.57
CA VAL A 167 -36.07 -10.66 -4.82
C VAL A 167 -36.67 -12.02 -4.44
N PRO A 168 -36.56 -13.06 -5.29
CA PRO A 168 -37.05 -14.40 -4.97
C PRO A 168 -36.25 -15.02 -3.82
N GLU A 169 -36.99 -15.59 -2.88
CA GLU A 169 -36.53 -16.31 -1.70
C GLU A 169 -35.71 -17.54 -2.10
N ASN A 170 -34.46 -17.63 -1.66
CA ASN A 170 -33.54 -18.70 -2.01
C ASN A 170 -33.85 -19.96 -1.15
N PRO A 171 -34.07 -21.16 -1.74
CA PRO A 171 -34.45 -22.34 -0.98
C PRO A 171 -33.35 -22.85 -0.04
N ARG A 172 -33.76 -23.19 1.18
CA ARG A 172 -32.91 -23.71 2.27
C ARG A 172 -32.18 -25.01 1.87
N PRO A 173 -30.96 -25.24 2.36
CA PRO A 173 -30.24 -26.50 2.15
C PRO A 173 -30.93 -27.67 2.87
N ARG A 174 -31.13 -28.77 2.12
CA ARG A 174 -31.57 -30.08 2.63
C ARG A 174 -30.52 -30.64 3.59
N LYS A 175 -30.91 -30.92 4.84
CA LYS A 175 -30.13 -31.72 5.78
C LYS A 175 -29.99 -33.14 5.24
N SER A 176 -28.77 -33.57 4.93
CA SER A 176 -28.45 -34.98 4.68
C SER A 176 -28.30 -35.69 6.03
N ASN A 177 -29.16 -36.69 6.25
CA ASN A 177 -29.03 -37.63 7.35
C ASN A 177 -27.91 -38.61 7.02
N TRP A 178 -26.83 -38.59 7.79
CA TRP A 178 -25.87 -39.69 7.84
C TRP A 178 -26.43 -40.73 8.82
N ALA A 179 -26.84 -41.89 8.28
CA ALA A 179 -27.14 -43.08 9.05
C ALA A 179 -25.85 -43.84 9.35
N ARG A 180 -25.88 -44.53 10.50
CA ARG A 180 -24.79 -45.27 11.17
C ARG A 180 -24.14 -46.34 10.33
#